data_AF-A0A4W3IXS3-F1
#
_entry.id   AF-A0A4W3IXS3-F1
#
_cell.length_a   1.000
_cell.length_b   1.000
_cell.length_c   1.000
_cell.angle_alpha   90.00
_cell.angle_beta   90.00
_cell.angle_gamma   90.00
#
_symmetry.space_group_name_H-M   'P 1'
#
loop_
_entity.id
_entity.type
_entity.pdbx_description
1 polymer ?
#
loop_
_entity_poly.entity_id
_entity_poly.type
_entity_poly.pdbx_seq_one_letter_code
_entity_poly.pdbx_strand_id
1 'polypeptide(L)'
;MLAFFLIGLLVHVVFFASIFDIYFTSPLVHGMTPHQTPLPPPAKRLVFFVADGLRADTFFELDEQGQTRSPFLRNVVERSGSWGVSHTRVPTESRPGHVALIAGFYEDVSAVARGWKENPVEFDSIFNESKSTWCWGSPDILPMFAKGASGDHIHTYMYPSENEDFAAKDASKLDTWVFNEVKI
;
A
#
# COMPACT_ATOMS: atom_id res chain seq x y z
N MET A 1 -24.76 42.37 20.47
CA MET A 1 -23.95 41.36 21.18
C MET A 1 -24.27 39.95 20.72
N LEU A 2 -25.53 39.48 20.83
CA LEU A 2 -25.93 38.13 20.38
C LEU A 2 -25.70 37.89 18.89
N ALA A 3 -26.08 38.84 18.02
CA ALA A 3 -25.86 38.71 16.57
C ALA A 3 -24.37 38.58 16.21
N PHE A 4 -23.49 39.34 16.87
CA PHE A 4 -22.04 39.24 16.69
C PHE A 4 -21.51 37.88 17.12
N PHE A 5 -21.99 37.34 18.25
CA PHE A 5 -21.63 36.00 18.71
C PHE A 5 -22.12 34.92 17.73
N LEU A 6 -23.36 35.02 17.24
CA LEU A 6 -23.92 34.05 16.29
C LEU A 6 -23.19 34.06 14.94
N ILE A 7 -22.86 35.25 14.41
CA ILE A 7 -22.06 35.37 13.19
C ILE A 7 -20.65 34.82 13.42
N GLY A 8 -20.01 35.17 14.55
CA GLY A 8 -18.71 34.62 14.91
C GLY A 8 -18.72 33.11 14.99
N LEU A 9 -19.70 32.51 15.68
CA LEU A 9 -19.88 31.07 15.77
C LEU A 9 -20.09 30.44 14.38
N LEU A 10 -20.96 31.03 13.55
CA LEU A 10 -21.22 30.55 12.19
C LEU A 10 -19.94 30.52 11.36
N VAL A 11 -19.13 31.59 11.40
CA VAL A 11 -17.85 31.65 10.69
C VAL A 11 -16.91 30.54 11.14
N HIS A 12 -16.81 30.27 12.45
CA HIS A 12 -15.97 29.18 12.96
C HIS A 12 -16.49 27.80 12.55
N VAL A 13 -17.81 27.59 12.56
CA VAL A 13 -18.42 26.33 12.10
C VAL A 13 -18.15 26.12 10.61
N VAL A 14 -18.28 27.17 9.79
CA VAL A 14 -18.00 27.10 8.34
C VAL A 14 -16.52 26.79 8.11
N PHE A 15 -15.59 27.48 8.79
CA PHE A 15 -14.17 27.18 8.66
C PHE A 15 -13.83 25.76 9.11
N PHE A 16 -14.41 25.30 10.22
CA PHE A 16 -14.24 23.94 10.69
C PHE A 16 -14.73 22.92 9.66
N ALA A 17 -15.94 23.10 9.11
CA ALA A 17 -16.49 22.24 8.07
C ALA A 17 -15.65 22.26 6.78
N SER A 18 -15.10 23.44 6.41
CA SER A 18 -14.28 23.57 5.20
C SER A 18 -13.00 22.76 5.24
N ILE A 19 -12.43 22.51 6.43
CA ILE A 19 -11.26 21.63 6.58
C ILE A 19 -11.61 20.21 6.14
N PHE A 20 -12.79 19.72 6.51
CA PHE A 20 -13.25 18.39 6.09
C PHE A 20 -13.51 18.32 4.58
N ASP A 21 -14.18 19.34 4.04
CA ASP A 21 -14.49 19.40 2.61
C ASP A 21 -13.21 19.49 1.73
N ILE A 22 -12.23 20.30 2.13
CA ILE A 22 -11.00 20.51 1.35
C ILE A 22 -10.03 19.33 1.48
N TYR A 23 -9.86 18.78 2.68
CA TYR A 23 -8.80 17.80 2.95
C TYR A 23 -9.26 16.36 3.07
N PHE A 24 -10.56 16.10 3.24
CA PHE A 24 -11.10 14.76 3.48
C PHE A 24 -12.16 14.35 2.45
N THR A 25 -12.24 15.07 1.33
CA THR A 25 -12.99 14.64 0.15
C THR A 25 -12.13 13.69 -0.69
N SER A 26 -12.75 12.60 -1.16
CA SER A 26 -12.07 11.60 -1.97
C SER A 26 -11.59 12.20 -3.30
N PRO A 27 -10.30 12.01 -3.68
CA PRO A 27 -9.79 12.41 -4.98
C PRO A 27 -10.13 11.39 -6.08
N LEU A 28 -10.79 10.27 -5.74
CA LEU A 28 -11.00 9.17 -6.68
C LEU A 28 -12.09 9.49 -7.71
N VAL A 29 -11.70 9.39 -8.98
CA VAL A 29 -12.59 9.57 -10.13
C VAL A 29 -13.17 8.22 -10.53
N HIS A 30 -14.48 8.16 -10.69
CA HIS A 30 -15.21 6.94 -11.04
C HIS A 30 -15.62 6.94 -12.52
N GLY A 31 -15.84 5.75 -13.08
CA GLY A 31 -16.36 5.58 -14.44
C GLY A 31 -15.33 5.76 -15.55
N MET A 32 -14.03 5.71 -15.24
CA MET A 32 -13.00 5.69 -16.27
C MET A 32 -13.08 4.39 -17.08
N THR A 33 -12.88 4.49 -18.40
CA THR A 33 -12.83 3.32 -19.27
C THR A 33 -11.41 2.75 -19.26
N PRO A 34 -11.23 1.42 -19.03
CA PRO A 34 -9.91 0.80 -19.10
C PRO A 34 -9.22 1.04 -20.44
N HIS A 35 -7.92 1.33 -20.40
CA HIS A 35 -7.11 1.59 -21.59
C HIS A 35 -6.16 0.43 -21.87
N GLN A 36 -6.28 -0.19 -23.05
CA GLN A 36 -5.35 -1.21 -23.49
C GLN A 36 -4.16 -0.60 -24.24
N THR A 37 -2.96 -1.00 -23.83
CA THR A 37 -1.73 -0.55 -24.48
C THR A 37 -1.51 -1.35 -25.78
N PRO A 38 -1.19 -0.72 -26.92
CA PRO A 38 -0.95 -1.42 -28.19
C PRO A 38 0.40 -2.15 -28.25
N LEU A 39 1.26 -1.95 -27.26
CA LEU A 39 2.59 -2.56 -27.18
C LEU A 39 2.47 -4.02 -26.68
N PRO A 40 3.33 -4.92 -27.18
CA PRO A 40 3.39 -6.28 -26.65
C PRO A 40 3.82 -6.26 -25.17
N PRO A 41 3.24 -7.12 -24.31
CA PRO A 41 3.59 -7.15 -22.90
C PRO A 41 5.04 -7.61 -22.72
N PRO A 42 5.83 -6.93 -21.84
CA PRO A 42 7.24 -7.26 -21.65
C PRO A 42 7.46 -8.61 -20.95
N ALA A 43 6.44 -9.11 -20.24
CA ALA A 43 6.47 -10.39 -19.55
C ALA A 43 5.08 -11.02 -19.50
N LYS A 44 5.04 -12.35 -19.30
CA LYS A 44 3.79 -13.10 -19.10
C LYS A 44 3.33 -13.16 -17.63
N ARG A 45 4.24 -12.88 -16.70
CA ARG A 45 4.03 -12.98 -15.25
C ARG A 45 4.80 -11.86 -14.56
N LEU A 46 4.20 -11.33 -13.51
CA LEU A 46 4.82 -10.40 -12.58
C LEU A 46 4.94 -11.11 -11.23
N VAL A 47 6.12 -11.02 -10.60
CA VAL A 47 6.31 -11.46 -9.22
C VAL A 47 6.63 -10.22 -8.40
N PHE A 48 5.85 -9.98 -7.36
CA PHE A 48 5.97 -8.78 -6.54
C PHE A 48 6.43 -9.16 -5.12
N PHE A 49 7.63 -8.71 -4.76
CA PHE A 49 8.16 -8.83 -3.40
C PHE A 49 8.04 -7.47 -2.72
N VAL A 50 7.30 -7.40 -1.63
CA VAL A 50 7.14 -6.18 -0.83
C VAL A 50 7.73 -6.46 0.55
N ALA A 51 8.80 -5.75 0.89
CA ALA A 51 9.39 -5.77 2.21
C ALA A 51 8.93 -4.54 2.98
N ASP A 52 8.17 -4.76 4.05
CA ASP A 52 7.63 -3.65 4.86
C ASP A 52 8.75 -2.95 5.64
N GLY A 53 8.68 -1.63 5.75
CA GLY A 53 9.67 -0.84 6.48
C GLY A 53 11.09 -0.83 5.89
N LEU A 54 11.30 -1.28 4.64
CA LEU A 54 12.63 -1.29 4.01
C LEU A 54 13.12 0.12 3.67
N ARG A 55 13.79 0.77 4.63
CA ARG A 55 14.35 2.10 4.44
C ARG A 55 15.59 2.09 3.56
N ALA A 56 15.70 3.08 2.68
CA ALA A 56 16.84 3.20 1.78
C ALA A 56 18.16 3.38 2.56
N ASP A 57 18.23 4.29 3.52
CA ASP A 57 19.45 4.54 4.29
C ASP A 57 19.99 3.29 4.98
N THR A 58 19.12 2.52 5.65
CA THR A 58 19.50 1.24 6.26
C THR A 58 19.87 0.16 5.22
N PHE A 59 19.18 0.11 4.09
CA PHE A 59 19.46 -0.86 3.03
C PHE A 59 20.81 -0.61 2.34
N PHE A 60 21.18 0.66 2.18
CA PHE A 60 22.43 1.10 1.55
C PHE A 60 23.59 1.24 2.54
N GLU A 61 23.34 1.10 3.85
CA GLU A 61 24.36 1.14 4.90
C GLU A 61 25.38 0.01 4.76
N LEU A 62 26.65 0.33 5.01
CA LEU A 62 27.75 -0.62 5.11
C LEU A 62 28.22 -0.68 6.56
N ASP A 63 28.59 -1.87 7.02
CA ASP A 63 29.22 -2.03 8.33
C ASP A 63 30.67 -1.50 8.35
N GLU A 64 31.33 -1.58 9.51
CA GLU A 64 32.72 -1.13 9.70
C GLU A 64 33.72 -1.85 8.77
N GLN A 65 33.36 -3.03 8.27
CA GLN A 65 34.16 -3.84 7.36
C GLN A 65 33.79 -3.61 5.88
N GLY A 66 32.87 -2.67 5.61
CA GLY A 66 32.39 -2.35 4.27
C GLY A 66 31.40 -3.38 3.71
N GLN A 67 30.83 -4.25 4.54
CA GLN A 67 29.88 -5.26 4.11
C GLN A 67 28.44 -4.76 4.21
N THR A 68 27.61 -5.19 3.28
CA THR A 68 26.17 -4.87 3.26
C THR A 68 25.36 -5.96 3.95
N ARG A 69 24.26 -5.56 4.61
CA ARG A 69 23.29 -6.48 5.23
C ARG A 69 22.43 -7.25 4.23
N SER A 70 22.42 -6.86 2.95
CA SER A 70 21.60 -7.47 1.89
C SER A 70 22.40 -7.81 0.64
N PRO A 71 23.43 -8.69 0.73
CA PRO A 71 24.41 -8.90 -0.34
C PRO A 71 23.79 -9.36 -1.65
N PHE A 72 22.73 -10.19 -1.59
CA PHE A 72 22.03 -10.65 -2.79
C PHE A 72 21.34 -9.49 -3.53
N LEU A 73 20.49 -8.72 -2.84
CA LEU A 73 19.77 -7.61 -3.46
C LEU A 73 20.71 -6.49 -3.91
N ARG A 74 21.81 -6.26 -3.17
CA ARG A 74 22.87 -5.34 -3.58
C ARG A 74 23.55 -5.76 -4.87
N ASN A 75 23.84 -7.06 -5.02
CA ASN A 75 24.40 -7.58 -6.26
C ASN A 75 23.44 -7.38 -7.44
N VAL A 76 22.14 -7.60 -7.23
CA VAL A 76 21.10 -7.35 -8.25
C VAL A 76 21.13 -5.88 -8.65
N VAL A 77 21.05 -4.96 -7.68
CA VAL A 77 21.09 -3.50 -7.88
C VAL A 77 22.32 -3.04 -8.66
N GLU A 78 23.50 -3.61 -8.36
CA GLU A 78 24.77 -3.18 -8.97
C GLU A 78 25.04 -3.76 -10.35
N ARG A 79 24.51 -4.96 -10.67
CA ARG A 79 24.92 -5.71 -11.86
C ARG A 79 23.85 -5.95 -12.91
N SER A 80 22.58 -6.03 -12.53
CA SER A 80 21.53 -6.55 -13.43
C SER A 80 20.17 -5.90 -13.30
N GLY A 81 19.87 -5.25 -12.17
CA GLY A 81 18.59 -4.65 -11.86
C GLY A 81 18.52 -3.16 -12.21
N SER A 82 17.31 -2.70 -12.50
CA SER A 82 16.97 -1.27 -12.45
C SER A 82 16.43 -0.96 -11.06
N TRP A 83 16.84 0.17 -10.49
CA TRP A 83 16.45 0.54 -9.14
C TRP A 83 16.28 2.05 -9.00
N GLY A 84 15.55 2.45 -7.97
CA GLY A 84 15.36 3.83 -7.56
C GLY A 84 14.89 3.91 -6.12
N VAL A 85 14.99 5.09 -5.52
CA VAL A 85 14.46 5.36 -4.18
C VAL A 85 13.08 5.99 -4.33
N SER A 86 12.05 5.27 -3.87
CA SER A 86 10.68 5.79 -3.84
C SER A 86 10.50 6.70 -2.63
N HIS A 87 9.95 7.90 -2.86
CA HIS A 87 9.57 8.81 -1.79
C HIS A 87 8.09 8.61 -1.46
N THR A 88 7.83 8.00 -0.30
CA THR A 88 6.46 7.77 0.17
C THR A 88 5.78 9.08 0.53
N ARG A 89 4.46 9.14 0.29
CA ARG A 89 3.61 10.23 0.80
C ARG A 89 3.02 9.83 2.14
N VAL A 90 2.71 10.84 2.94
CA VAL A 90 1.98 10.63 4.18
C VAL A 90 0.53 10.22 3.90
N PRO A 91 -0.08 9.32 4.69
CA PRO A 91 0.54 8.59 5.81
C PRO A 91 1.49 7.47 5.33
N THR A 92 2.67 7.38 5.96
CA THR A 92 3.70 6.38 5.61
C THR A 92 3.47 5.06 6.34
N GLU A 93 2.34 4.43 6.06
CA GLU A 93 1.92 3.15 6.64
C GLU A 93 1.87 2.06 5.56
N SER A 94 1.81 0.79 5.99
CA SER A 94 1.81 -0.37 5.11
C SER A 94 0.67 -0.30 4.09
N ARG A 95 -0.57 0.00 4.52
CA ARG A 95 -1.75 0.07 3.65
C ARG A 95 -1.64 1.12 2.54
N PRO A 96 -1.43 2.42 2.83
CA PRO A 96 -1.19 3.44 1.81
C PRO A 96 -0.09 3.08 0.81
N GLY A 97 1.00 2.47 1.29
CA GLY A 97 2.09 2.00 0.44
C GLY A 97 1.65 0.95 -0.57
N HIS A 98 0.88 -0.04 -0.12
CA HIS A 98 0.35 -1.09 -1.00
C HIS A 98 -0.67 -0.54 -2.01
N VAL A 99 -1.55 0.39 -1.61
CA VAL A 99 -2.49 1.04 -2.54
C VAL A 99 -1.72 1.78 -3.64
N ALA A 100 -0.69 2.54 -3.29
CA ALA A 100 0.13 3.25 -4.27
C ALA A 100 0.87 2.30 -5.22
N LEU A 101 1.39 1.18 -4.72
CA LEU A 101 2.13 0.21 -5.52
C LEU A 101 1.24 -0.61 -6.46
N ILE A 102 0.03 -0.98 -6.03
CA ILE A 102 -0.81 -1.96 -6.71
C ILE A 102 -1.94 -1.29 -7.51
N ALA A 103 -2.47 -0.16 -7.02
CA ALA A 103 -3.55 0.58 -7.67
C ALA A 103 -3.09 1.91 -8.31
N GLY A 104 -1.86 2.36 -8.02
CA GLY A 104 -1.25 3.49 -8.73
C GLY A 104 -1.72 4.88 -8.29
N PHE A 105 -2.38 4.99 -7.14
CA PHE A 105 -2.81 6.27 -6.57
C PHE A 105 -2.56 6.31 -5.04
N TYR A 106 -2.55 7.50 -4.45
CA TYR A 106 -2.35 7.66 -3.01
C TYR A 106 -3.61 7.33 -2.22
N GLU A 107 -3.44 6.83 -1.00
CA GLU A 107 -4.55 6.51 -0.10
C GLU A 107 -5.63 7.60 -0.05
N ASP A 108 -6.89 7.15 -0.01
CA ASP A 108 -8.02 8.04 0.11
C ASP A 108 -8.14 8.52 1.56
N VAL A 109 -7.77 9.79 1.77
CA VAL A 109 -7.85 10.47 3.07
C VAL A 109 -9.26 10.51 3.66
N SER A 110 -10.31 10.37 2.83
CA SER A 110 -11.70 10.25 3.31
C SER A 110 -11.93 8.98 4.14
N ALA A 111 -11.02 8.00 4.10
CA ALA A 111 -11.03 6.81 4.95
C ALA A 111 -10.98 7.14 6.45
N VAL A 112 -10.56 8.35 6.85
CA VAL A 112 -10.67 8.83 8.24
C VAL A 112 -12.09 8.70 8.77
N ALA A 113 -13.11 8.91 7.93
CA ALA A 113 -14.52 8.83 8.31
C ALA A 113 -14.93 7.39 8.67
N ARG A 114 -14.17 6.40 8.20
CA ARG A 114 -14.33 4.97 8.52
C ARG A 114 -13.29 4.46 9.51
N GLY A 115 -12.59 5.37 10.19
CA GLY A 115 -11.55 5.05 11.15
C GLY A 115 -10.38 4.27 10.54
N TRP A 116 -10.08 4.50 9.25
CA TRP A 116 -8.99 3.86 8.51
C TRP A 116 -9.09 2.32 8.37
N LYS A 117 -10.23 1.73 8.72
CA LYS A 117 -10.42 0.27 8.70
C LYS A 117 -10.79 -0.29 7.33
N GLU A 118 -11.43 0.51 6.49
CA GLU A 118 -11.87 0.12 5.17
C GLU A 118 -11.75 1.29 4.21
N ASN A 119 -11.45 0.99 2.94
CA ASN A 119 -11.58 1.98 1.89
C ASN A 119 -13.06 2.39 1.77
N PRO A 120 -13.38 3.69 1.89
CA PRO A 120 -14.74 4.16 1.75
C PRO A 120 -15.24 4.04 0.31
N VAL A 121 -14.32 3.88 -0.64
CA VAL A 121 -14.52 3.87 -2.08
C VAL A 121 -13.81 2.65 -2.66
N GLU A 122 -14.53 1.87 -3.46
CA GLU A 122 -13.96 0.75 -4.22
C GLU A 122 -13.09 1.29 -5.36
N PHE A 123 -11.95 0.65 -5.62
CA PHE A 123 -11.04 1.01 -6.69
C PHE A 123 -10.53 -0.22 -7.43
N ASP A 124 -10.11 0.00 -8.66
CA ASP A 124 -9.49 -1.02 -9.49
C ASP A 124 -7.98 -1.15 -9.21
N SER A 125 -7.41 -2.32 -9.50
CA SER A 125 -6.01 -2.62 -9.22
C SER A 125 -5.42 -3.59 -10.24
N ILE A 126 -4.09 -3.64 -10.35
CA ILE A 126 -3.43 -4.58 -11.26
C ILE A 126 -3.73 -6.05 -10.94
N PHE A 127 -4.14 -6.35 -9.71
CA PHE A 127 -4.54 -7.70 -9.31
C PHE A 127 -5.89 -8.10 -9.88
N ASN A 128 -6.82 -7.15 -9.95
CA ASN A 128 -8.13 -7.35 -10.56
C ASN A 128 -8.02 -7.48 -12.09
N GLU A 129 -7.16 -6.67 -12.72
CA GLU A 129 -6.89 -6.71 -14.17
C GLU A 129 -5.96 -7.86 -14.62
N SER A 130 -5.48 -8.68 -13.67
CA SER A 130 -4.68 -9.86 -13.96
C SER A 130 -5.57 -11.09 -14.13
N LYS A 131 -5.18 -12.02 -15.03
CA LYS A 131 -5.92 -13.27 -15.24
C LYS A 131 -6.07 -14.10 -13.95
N SER A 132 -5.03 -14.14 -13.14
CA SER A 132 -5.01 -14.83 -11.85
C SER A 132 -3.94 -14.19 -10.97
N THR A 133 -4.26 -14.05 -9.69
CA THR A 133 -3.39 -13.42 -8.69
C THR A 133 -3.30 -14.33 -7.48
N TRP A 134 -2.09 -14.57 -6.99
CA TRP A 134 -1.85 -15.30 -5.75
C TRP A 134 -1.06 -14.40 -4.81
N CYS A 135 -1.56 -14.20 -3.60
CA CYS A 135 -0.99 -13.30 -2.61
C CYS A 135 -0.78 -14.03 -1.29
N TRP A 136 0.36 -13.81 -0.66
CA TRP A 136 0.71 -14.33 0.66
C TRP A 136 1.14 -13.16 1.55
N GLY A 137 0.53 -12.99 2.73
CA GLY A 137 0.87 -11.85 3.59
C GLY A 137 -0.15 -11.51 4.66
N SER A 138 -0.22 -10.21 4.99
CA SER A 138 -1.00 -9.70 6.12
C SER A 138 -2.53 -9.78 5.90
N PRO A 139 -3.30 -10.16 6.94
CA PRO A 139 -4.76 -10.05 6.94
C PRO A 139 -5.28 -8.61 6.90
N ASP A 140 -4.45 -7.61 7.20
CA ASP A 140 -4.84 -6.19 7.11
C ASP A 140 -4.72 -5.64 5.69
N ILE A 141 -3.93 -6.31 4.82
CA ILE A 141 -3.62 -5.85 3.47
C ILE A 141 -4.38 -6.64 2.41
N LEU A 142 -4.22 -7.96 2.39
CA LEU A 142 -4.69 -8.76 1.26
C LEU A 142 -6.21 -8.69 1.02
N PRO A 143 -7.08 -8.68 2.05
CA PRO A 143 -8.51 -8.64 1.82
C PRO A 143 -8.98 -7.39 1.08
N MET A 144 -8.28 -6.25 1.17
CA MET A 144 -8.72 -5.03 0.49
C MET A 144 -8.63 -5.12 -1.03
N PHE A 145 -7.73 -5.95 -1.55
CA PHE A 145 -7.57 -6.15 -3.00
C PHE A 145 -8.44 -7.29 -3.54
N ALA A 146 -8.84 -8.22 -2.66
CA ALA A 146 -9.77 -9.29 -3.02
C ALA A 146 -11.23 -8.82 -2.91
N LYS A 147 -11.57 -8.04 -1.87
CA LYS A 147 -12.90 -7.50 -1.61
C LYS A 147 -13.18 -6.33 -2.57
N GLY A 148 -13.81 -6.64 -3.71
CA GLY A 148 -14.10 -5.69 -4.78
C GLY A 148 -13.57 -6.12 -6.15
N ALA A 149 -12.80 -7.21 -6.21
CA ALA A 149 -12.36 -7.78 -7.47
C ALA A 149 -13.51 -8.44 -8.24
N SER A 150 -13.45 -8.31 -9.56
CA SER A 150 -14.42 -8.87 -10.50
C SER A 150 -14.15 -10.36 -10.74
N GLY A 151 -14.42 -11.20 -9.74
CA GLY A 151 -14.43 -12.66 -9.88
C GLY A 151 -13.54 -13.44 -8.90
N ASP A 152 -13.51 -14.77 -9.10
CA ASP A 152 -12.86 -15.73 -8.20
C ASP A 152 -11.40 -16.04 -8.59
N HIS A 153 -10.67 -15.05 -9.09
CA HIS A 153 -9.29 -15.21 -9.61
C HIS A 153 -8.19 -14.63 -8.73
N ILE A 154 -8.56 -14.02 -7.60
CA ILE A 154 -7.62 -13.52 -6.58
C ILE A 154 -7.61 -14.49 -5.40
N HIS A 155 -6.47 -15.16 -5.20
CA HIS A 155 -6.27 -16.12 -4.14
C HIS A 155 -5.39 -15.53 -3.05
N THR A 156 -5.94 -15.32 -1.86
CA THR A 156 -5.23 -14.74 -0.72
C THR A 156 -4.96 -15.78 0.35
N TYR A 157 -3.69 -15.90 0.75
CA TYR A 157 -3.23 -16.73 1.86
C TYR A 157 -2.66 -15.80 2.92
N MET A 158 -3.19 -15.88 4.14
CA MET A 158 -2.82 -14.95 5.21
C MET A 158 -2.38 -15.73 6.44
N TYR A 159 -1.39 -15.19 7.15
CA TYR A 159 -1.10 -15.66 8.49
C TYR A 159 -2.20 -15.17 9.47
N PRO A 160 -2.38 -15.85 10.61
CA PRO A 160 -3.24 -15.35 11.69
C PRO A 160 -2.82 -13.96 12.16
N SER A 161 -3.78 -13.06 12.38
CA SER A 161 -3.50 -11.68 12.87
C SER A 161 -2.76 -11.67 14.22
N GLU A 162 -2.93 -12.71 15.02
CA GLU A 162 -2.20 -12.89 16.29
C GLU A 162 -0.67 -13.02 16.10
N ASN A 163 -0.21 -13.35 14.89
CA ASN A 163 1.22 -13.46 14.60
C ASN A 163 1.87 -12.11 14.27
N GLU A 164 1.11 -11.03 14.13
CA GLU A 164 1.60 -9.67 13.91
C GLU A 164 2.17 -9.06 15.20
N ASP A 165 3.31 -9.59 15.65
CA ASP A 165 4.07 -9.02 16.75
C ASP A 165 5.23 -8.18 16.22
N PHE A 166 4.97 -6.90 15.96
CA PHE A 166 5.96 -5.94 15.48
C PHE A 166 7.00 -5.55 16.54
N ALA A 167 6.81 -5.96 17.80
CA ALA A 167 7.77 -5.76 18.90
C ALA A 167 8.59 -7.03 19.19
N ALA A 168 8.34 -8.12 18.46
CA ALA A 168 9.10 -9.35 18.61
C ALA A 168 10.59 -9.13 18.33
N LYS A 169 11.44 -9.89 19.04
CA LYS A 169 12.88 -9.89 18.78
C LYS A 169 13.25 -10.47 17.42
N ASP A 170 12.40 -11.32 16.86
CA ASP A 170 12.61 -11.96 15.56
C ASP A 170 11.64 -11.38 14.52
N ALA A 171 12.15 -10.44 13.72
CA ALA A 171 11.40 -9.81 12.64
C ALA A 171 11.20 -10.73 11.42
N SER A 172 11.92 -11.86 11.33
CA SER A 172 11.89 -12.74 10.15
C SER A 172 10.75 -13.76 10.16
N LYS A 173 9.97 -13.83 11.24
CA LYS A 173 8.92 -14.84 11.44
C LYS A 173 7.87 -14.81 10.33
N LEU A 174 7.37 -13.63 9.97
CA LEU A 174 6.33 -13.46 8.95
C LEU A 174 6.90 -13.68 7.54
N ASP A 175 8.14 -13.23 7.29
CA ASP A 175 8.85 -13.50 6.03
C ASP A 175 9.05 -15.01 5.83
N THR A 176 9.41 -15.72 6.90
CA THR A 176 9.58 -17.19 6.89
C THR A 176 8.26 -17.89 6.61
N TRP A 177 7.15 -17.40 7.18
CA TRP A 177 5.82 -17.92 6.88
C TRP A 177 5.50 -17.78 5.39
N VAL A 178 5.67 -16.57 4.82
CA VAL A 178 5.44 -16.32 3.39
C VAL A 178 6.31 -17.24 2.53
N PHE A 179 7.59 -17.35 2.86
CA PHE A 179 8.53 -18.20 2.11
C PHE A 179 8.13 -19.68 2.12
N ASN A 180 7.65 -20.20 3.26
CA ASN A 180 7.23 -21.58 3.38
C ASN A 180 5.93 -21.86 2.63
N GLU A 181 4.98 -20.93 2.62
CA GLU A 181 3.72 -21.07 1.88
C GLU A 181 3.91 -20.97 0.36
N VAL A 182 4.85 -20.14 -0.10
CA VAL A 182 5.19 -20.04 -1.53
C VAL A 182 5.94 -21.27 -2.03
N LYS A 183 6.72 -21.93 -1.16
CA LYS A 183 7.41 -23.19 -1.45
C LYS A 183 6.41 -24.35 -1.53
N ILE A 184 5.79 -24.50 -2.69
CA ILE A 184 5.14 -25.74 -3.12
C ILE A 184 6.01 -26.42 -4.17
#